data_AF-A0A958E2E8-F1
#
_entry.id   AF-A0A958E2E8-F1
#
_cell.length_a   1.000
_cell.length_b   1.000
_cell.length_c   1.000
_cell.angle_alpha   90.00
_cell.angle_beta   90.00
_cell.angle_gamma   90.00
#
_symmetry.space_group_name_H-M   'P 1'
#
loop_
_entity.id
_entity.type
_entity.pdbx_description
1 polymer ?
#
loop_
_entity_poly.entity_id
_entity_poly.type
_entity_poly.pdbx_seq_one_letter_code
_entity_poly.pdbx_strand_id
1 'polypeptide(L)'
;SNPVVTAIMEDRDERIWIGTYGGGINILTRDGTAPGGFRFSHLRSGKNGLASDFITSLFQDQSGNIWVGTHGAGLAQLRETDDGQISFLHYRFNPLKSNSISGDFVNTIYEDQYGQLWIGTNSGLNQLDRLTRRFTRYRHNANDPFSLSDNEIWAIYEDSYSQGRSLWIGTRNGGINKFDRQNYSFIRYNREFDNPHSLNNPAVLSIYEDSAGRLWFGTYSGGLNRFDHETQQFTFFTERDGLANNMIFGILEDRENNLWLSTNKGITKFSPQRKSFQNFDANDGLQADEFRAGAYYQTRRGEMLFGGINGVSMFYPDSVRMNPHLPGMQFTQFTVMGEDQTTILNQAAASDEPIELSYQQDIVSFEFAALDFNNPAKNRYAYKLEGLHDDWIDNGNRRFVSFPNLPSGSYVLRVKGSNNDGVWNESGISVKLIVTPPFWQRWWFIALAIIFASAATLA
;
A
#
# COMPACT_ATOMS: atom_id res chain seq x y z
N SER A 1 -12.13 -4.31 -22.73
CA SER A 1 -11.76 -5.29 -21.68
C SER A 1 -12.27 -4.76 -20.35
N ASN A 2 -12.51 -5.63 -19.36
CA ASN A 2 -12.79 -5.18 -18.00
C ASN A 2 -11.46 -4.65 -17.39
N PRO A 3 -11.43 -3.46 -16.79
CA PRO A 3 -10.19 -2.89 -16.27
C PRO A 3 -9.73 -3.51 -14.94
N VAL A 4 -10.58 -4.26 -14.25
CA VAL A 4 -10.25 -4.87 -12.96
C VAL A 4 -9.40 -6.12 -13.16
N VAL A 5 -8.13 -6.05 -12.77
CA VAL A 5 -7.15 -7.13 -12.84
C VAL A 5 -7.08 -7.86 -11.49
N THR A 6 -7.08 -9.18 -11.54
CA THR A 6 -7.17 -10.06 -10.35
C THR A 6 -6.10 -11.14 -10.32
N ALA A 7 -5.44 -11.43 -11.44
CA ALA A 7 -4.36 -12.40 -11.50
C ALA A 7 -3.35 -11.99 -12.57
N ILE A 8 -2.06 -12.16 -12.28
CA ILE A 8 -0.97 -11.93 -13.24
C ILE A 8 0.00 -13.11 -13.16
N MET A 9 0.46 -13.58 -14.32
CA MET A 9 1.46 -14.64 -14.46
C MET A 9 2.31 -14.40 -15.70
N GLU A 10 3.57 -14.82 -15.69
CA GLU A 10 4.38 -15.00 -16.89
C GLU A 10 4.56 -16.50 -17.17
N ASP A 11 4.34 -16.92 -18.41
CA ASP A 11 4.60 -18.30 -18.81
C ASP A 11 6.04 -18.50 -19.30
N ARG A 12 6.45 -19.75 -19.56
CA ARG A 12 7.77 -20.11 -20.10
C ARG A 12 8.15 -19.44 -21.43
N ASP A 13 7.18 -19.00 -22.21
CA ASP A 13 7.39 -18.32 -23.48
C ASP A 13 7.49 -16.79 -23.31
N GLU A 14 7.64 -16.31 -22.07
CA GLU A 14 7.65 -14.88 -21.69
C GLU A 14 6.38 -14.12 -22.08
N ARG A 15 5.25 -14.83 -22.22
CA ARG A 15 3.94 -14.20 -22.41
C ARG A 15 3.36 -13.86 -21.05
N ILE A 16 2.77 -12.68 -20.95
CA ILE A 16 2.12 -12.20 -19.73
C ILE A 16 0.64 -12.53 -19.81
N TRP A 17 0.15 -13.31 -18.85
CA TRP A 17 -1.24 -13.68 -18.70
C TRP A 17 -1.88 -12.81 -17.62
N ILE A 18 -2.97 -12.12 -17.98
CA ILE A 18 -3.72 -11.20 -17.12
C ILE A 18 -5.15 -11.72 -16.98
N GLY A 19 -5.47 -12.21 -15.80
CA GLY A 19 -6.83 -12.54 -15.39
C GLY A 19 -7.58 -11.29 -14.95
N THR A 20 -8.84 -11.18 -15.35
CA THR A 20 -9.70 -10.03 -15.00
C THR A 20 -10.99 -10.49 -14.34
N TYR A 21 -11.65 -9.56 -13.64
CA TYR A 21 -12.93 -9.83 -12.99
C TYR A 21 -14.11 -9.55 -13.95
N GLY A 22 -14.47 -10.54 -14.77
CA GLY A 22 -15.60 -10.48 -15.72
C GLY A 22 -15.18 -10.20 -17.17
N GLY A 23 -13.88 -10.04 -17.41
CA GLY A 23 -13.32 -9.91 -18.74
C GLY A 23 -12.43 -11.08 -19.13
N GLY A 24 -12.49 -12.24 -18.47
CA GLY A 24 -11.68 -13.43 -18.81
C GLY A 24 -10.17 -13.22 -18.71
N ILE A 25 -9.42 -13.89 -19.58
CA ILE A 25 -7.95 -13.85 -19.61
C ILE A 25 -7.48 -13.05 -20.82
N ASN A 26 -6.49 -12.19 -20.63
CA ASN A 26 -5.78 -11.49 -21.70
C ASN A 26 -4.33 -11.98 -21.70
N ILE A 27 -3.81 -12.34 -22.87
CA ILE A 27 -2.44 -12.81 -23.04
C ILE A 27 -1.71 -11.77 -23.87
N LEU A 28 -0.60 -11.27 -23.33
CA LEU A 28 0.23 -10.24 -23.91
C LEU A 28 1.54 -10.90 -24.35
N THR A 29 1.84 -10.80 -25.64
CA THR A 29 3.12 -11.22 -26.21
C THR A 29 3.87 -9.99 -26.63
N ARG A 30 5.12 -9.83 -26.17
CA ARG A 30 5.95 -8.68 -26.55
C ARG A 30 6.19 -8.72 -28.06
N ASP A 31 5.86 -7.62 -28.72
CA ASP A 31 6.08 -7.42 -30.14
C ASP A 31 7.40 -6.66 -30.33
N GLY A 32 8.41 -7.32 -30.89
CA GLY A 32 9.72 -6.73 -31.15
C GLY A 32 9.72 -5.65 -32.24
N THR A 33 8.59 -5.39 -32.89
CA THR A 33 8.47 -4.42 -33.99
C THR A 33 8.39 -2.95 -33.52
N ALA A 34 8.07 -2.70 -32.25
CA ALA A 34 8.11 -1.36 -31.65
C ALA A 34 8.50 -1.45 -30.16
N PRO A 35 9.29 -0.49 -29.62
CA PRO A 35 9.57 -0.43 -28.18
C PRO A 35 8.28 -0.37 -27.37
N GLY A 36 8.03 -1.38 -26.53
CA GLY A 36 6.82 -1.47 -25.71
C GLY A 36 5.56 -2.00 -26.43
N GLY A 37 5.69 -2.50 -27.67
CA GLY A 37 4.58 -3.11 -28.40
C GLY A 37 4.15 -4.45 -27.79
N PHE A 38 2.84 -4.70 -27.75
CA PHE A 38 2.27 -6.00 -27.37
C PHE A 38 1.26 -6.47 -28.41
N ARG A 39 1.30 -7.76 -28.72
CA ARG A 39 0.20 -8.47 -29.39
C ARG A 39 -0.71 -9.06 -28.32
N PHE A 40 -2.01 -8.91 -28.53
CA PHE A 40 -3.04 -9.34 -27.58
C PHE A 40 -3.81 -10.53 -28.11
N SER A 41 -4.01 -11.53 -27.25
CA SER A 41 -5.03 -12.55 -27.44
C SER A 41 -5.89 -12.66 -26.18
N HIS A 42 -7.10 -13.21 -26.35
CA HIS A 42 -8.11 -13.21 -25.30
C HIS A 42 -8.77 -14.57 -25.20
N LEU A 43 -8.91 -15.09 -23.98
CA LEU A 43 -9.71 -16.27 -23.68
C LEU A 43 -10.94 -15.83 -22.91
N ARG A 44 -12.12 -16.25 -23.39
CA ARG A 44 -13.43 -15.86 -22.84
C ARG A 44 -14.35 -17.06 -22.66
N SER A 45 -15.27 -16.94 -21.72
CA SER A 45 -16.35 -17.88 -21.53
C SER A 45 -17.21 -18.02 -22.79
N GLY A 46 -17.67 -19.25 -23.06
CA GLY A 46 -18.49 -19.59 -24.24
C GLY A 46 -17.75 -19.59 -25.58
N LYS A 47 -16.53 -19.05 -25.68
CA LYS A 47 -15.76 -18.99 -26.93
C LYS A 47 -14.56 -19.93 -26.97
N ASN A 48 -13.84 -20.06 -25.85
CA ASN A 48 -12.58 -20.83 -25.77
C ASN A 48 -12.63 -21.97 -24.76
N GLY A 49 -13.83 -22.42 -24.36
CA GLY A 49 -14.01 -23.49 -23.37
C GLY A 49 -13.75 -23.10 -21.92
N LEU A 50 -13.38 -21.85 -21.65
CA LEU A 50 -13.30 -21.29 -20.30
C LEU A 50 -14.72 -21.26 -19.68
N ALA A 51 -14.86 -21.67 -18.41
CA ALA A 51 -16.18 -21.79 -17.79
C ALA A 51 -16.70 -20.47 -17.16
N SER A 52 -15.81 -19.50 -16.90
CA SER A 52 -16.15 -18.22 -16.28
C SER A 52 -15.16 -17.14 -16.69
N ASP A 53 -15.66 -15.93 -16.90
CA ASP A 53 -14.83 -14.74 -17.17
C ASP A 53 -14.34 -14.06 -15.88
N PHE A 54 -14.68 -14.58 -14.70
CA PHE A 54 -14.22 -14.06 -13.41
C PHE A 54 -13.00 -14.84 -12.94
N ILE A 55 -11.82 -14.41 -13.39
CA ILE A 55 -10.55 -15.07 -13.08
C ILE A 55 -10.06 -14.59 -11.72
N THR A 56 -9.49 -15.49 -10.93
CA THR A 56 -9.04 -15.19 -9.56
C THR A 56 -7.61 -15.64 -9.30
N SER A 57 -7.13 -16.64 -10.04
CA SER A 57 -5.72 -17.05 -10.01
C SER A 57 -5.29 -17.64 -11.35
N LEU A 58 -4.01 -17.46 -11.68
CA LEU A 58 -3.34 -18.02 -12.84
C LEU A 58 -2.03 -18.61 -12.37
N PHE A 59 -1.72 -19.84 -12.78
CA PHE A 59 -0.51 -20.53 -12.36
C PHE A 59 0.00 -21.47 -13.45
N GLN A 60 1.30 -21.45 -13.73
CA GLN A 60 1.94 -22.42 -14.63
C GLN A 60 2.77 -23.38 -13.79
N ASP A 61 2.49 -24.67 -13.91
CA ASP A 61 3.21 -25.70 -13.18
C ASP A 61 4.59 -26.03 -13.79
N GLN A 62 5.38 -26.82 -13.05
CA GLN A 62 6.70 -27.31 -13.43
C GLN A 62 6.66 -28.24 -14.66
N SER A 63 5.49 -28.74 -15.06
CA SER A 63 5.31 -29.48 -16.32
C SER A 63 4.89 -28.57 -17.49
N GLY A 64 4.68 -27.27 -17.25
CA GLY A 64 4.27 -26.29 -18.26
C GLY A 64 2.75 -26.15 -18.42
N ASN A 65 1.93 -26.89 -17.67
CA ASN A 65 0.48 -26.76 -17.75
C ASN A 65 0.03 -25.45 -17.10
N ILE A 66 -0.95 -24.80 -17.73
CA ILE A 66 -1.56 -23.58 -17.20
C ILE A 66 -2.83 -23.95 -16.45
N TRP A 67 -2.94 -23.46 -15.23
CA TRP A 67 -4.07 -23.63 -14.33
C TRP A 67 -4.75 -22.28 -14.10
N VAL A 68 -6.08 -22.31 -14.08
CA VAL A 68 -6.93 -21.14 -13.94
C VAL A 68 -7.90 -21.38 -12.80
N GLY A 69 -7.81 -20.54 -11.77
CA GLY A 69 -8.83 -20.44 -10.74
C GLY A 69 -9.88 -19.43 -11.14
N THR A 70 -11.14 -19.73 -10.81
CA THR A 70 -12.26 -18.86 -11.12
C THR A 70 -13.12 -18.58 -9.90
N HIS A 71 -13.85 -17.47 -9.95
CA HIS A 71 -14.94 -17.20 -9.03
C HIS A 71 -16.21 -17.94 -9.52
N GLY A 72 -16.55 -19.03 -8.83
CA GLY A 72 -17.82 -19.75 -9.02
C GLY A 72 -17.82 -20.81 -10.13
N ALA A 73 -16.70 -21.01 -10.84
CA ALA A 73 -16.58 -22.07 -11.84
C ALA A 73 -15.48 -23.11 -11.55
N GLY A 74 -14.92 -23.12 -10.34
CA GLY A 74 -13.92 -24.07 -9.89
C GLY A 74 -12.55 -23.84 -10.53
N LEU A 75 -11.79 -24.93 -10.65
CA LEU A 75 -10.45 -24.96 -11.22
C LEU A 75 -10.51 -25.44 -12.67
N ALA A 76 -9.75 -24.83 -13.56
CA ALA A 76 -9.59 -25.28 -14.93
C ALA A 76 -8.12 -25.52 -15.26
N GLN A 77 -7.83 -26.58 -16.00
CA GLN A 77 -6.51 -26.84 -16.58
C GLN A 77 -6.59 -26.57 -18.09
N LEU A 78 -5.75 -25.66 -18.59
CA LEU A 78 -5.58 -25.43 -20.02
C LEU A 78 -5.02 -26.70 -20.67
N ARG A 79 -5.60 -27.08 -21.80
CA ARG A 79 -5.13 -28.18 -22.64
C ARG A 79 -5.11 -27.73 -24.08
N GLU A 80 -3.97 -27.90 -24.72
CA GLU A 80 -3.89 -27.84 -26.16
C GLU A 80 -4.34 -29.19 -26.71
N THR A 81 -5.28 -29.17 -27.66
CA THR A 81 -5.73 -30.37 -28.36
C THR A 81 -4.79 -30.71 -29.51
N ASP A 82 -4.87 -31.93 -30.03
CA ASP A 82 -3.98 -32.43 -31.09
C ASP A 82 -4.03 -31.59 -32.39
N ASP A 83 -5.10 -30.81 -32.58
CA ASP A 83 -5.31 -29.87 -33.68
C ASP A 83 -4.87 -28.42 -33.36
N GLY A 84 -4.19 -28.20 -32.23
CA GLY A 84 -3.69 -26.89 -31.80
C GLY A 84 -4.77 -25.95 -31.23
N GLN A 85 -5.98 -26.46 -30.97
CA GLN A 85 -7.03 -25.67 -30.33
C GLN A 85 -6.87 -25.63 -28.81
N ILE A 86 -7.31 -24.52 -28.23
CA ILE A 86 -7.32 -24.36 -26.77
C ILE A 86 -8.61 -24.96 -26.22
N SER A 87 -8.46 -25.85 -25.24
CA SER A 87 -9.55 -26.41 -24.46
C SER A 87 -9.24 -26.34 -22.95
N PHE A 88 -10.23 -26.60 -22.11
CA PHE A 88 -10.07 -26.63 -20.67
C PHE A 88 -10.68 -27.89 -20.06
N LEU A 89 -9.92 -28.54 -19.17
CA LEU A 89 -10.47 -29.54 -18.26
C LEU A 89 -10.92 -28.87 -16.97
N HIS A 90 -12.20 -29.04 -16.62
CA HIS A 90 -12.82 -28.39 -15.46
C HIS A 90 -12.94 -29.32 -14.27
N TYR A 91 -12.63 -28.80 -13.08
CA TYR A 91 -12.78 -29.46 -11.80
C TYR A 91 -13.76 -28.64 -10.95
N ARG A 92 -14.95 -29.22 -10.72
CA ARG A 92 -16.06 -28.60 -10.00
C ARG A 92 -16.34 -29.31 -8.69
N PHE A 93 -16.80 -28.56 -7.70
CA PHE A 93 -17.28 -29.11 -6.45
C PHE A 93 -18.49 -30.00 -6.72
N ASN A 94 -18.45 -31.21 -6.17
CA ASN A 94 -19.57 -32.12 -6.18
C ASN A 94 -19.80 -32.63 -4.74
N PRO A 95 -20.95 -32.31 -4.11
CA PRO A 95 -21.21 -32.71 -2.73
C PRO A 95 -21.33 -34.23 -2.55
N LEU A 96 -21.64 -34.97 -3.63
CA LEU A 96 -21.74 -36.44 -3.61
C LEU A 96 -20.40 -37.15 -3.84
N LYS A 97 -19.33 -36.42 -4.17
CA LYS A 97 -17.99 -36.96 -4.41
C LYS A 97 -16.99 -36.31 -3.46
N SER A 98 -16.60 -37.03 -2.42
CA SER A 98 -15.62 -36.57 -1.41
C SER A 98 -14.27 -36.19 -1.99
N ASN A 99 -13.93 -36.73 -3.16
CA ASN A 99 -12.68 -36.51 -3.89
C ASN A 99 -12.75 -35.47 -5.02
N SER A 100 -13.81 -34.68 -5.10
CA SER A 100 -13.84 -33.49 -5.97
C SER A 100 -13.23 -32.28 -5.24
N ILE A 101 -12.98 -31.16 -5.91
CA ILE A 101 -12.49 -29.93 -5.24
C ILE A 101 -13.46 -29.49 -4.13
N SER A 102 -12.97 -28.84 -3.07
CA SER A 102 -13.77 -28.51 -1.87
C SER A 102 -14.76 -27.36 -2.07
N GLY A 103 -14.58 -26.52 -3.09
CA GLY A 103 -15.41 -25.37 -3.41
C GLY A 103 -15.16 -24.86 -4.83
N ASP A 104 -16.11 -24.11 -5.38
CA ASP A 104 -16.07 -23.58 -6.75
C ASP A 104 -15.47 -22.17 -6.85
N PHE A 105 -15.11 -21.55 -5.72
CA PHE A 105 -14.34 -20.31 -5.70
C PHE A 105 -12.89 -20.66 -5.37
N VAL A 106 -12.04 -20.65 -6.40
CA VAL A 106 -10.61 -20.91 -6.26
C VAL A 106 -9.87 -19.60 -6.03
N ASN A 107 -9.24 -19.41 -4.88
CA ASN A 107 -8.53 -18.17 -4.56
C ASN A 107 -7.05 -18.23 -4.96
N THR A 108 -6.41 -19.37 -4.78
CA THR A 108 -4.97 -19.51 -5.01
C THR A 108 -4.61 -20.92 -5.45
N ILE A 109 -3.56 -21.02 -6.25
CA ILE A 109 -3.00 -22.26 -6.80
C ILE A 109 -1.50 -22.20 -6.56
N TYR A 110 -0.94 -23.26 -6.01
CA TYR A 110 0.48 -23.36 -5.70
C TYR A 110 0.98 -24.76 -6.03
N GLU A 111 2.21 -24.87 -6.52
CA GLU A 111 2.90 -26.15 -6.66
C GLU A 111 4.11 -26.15 -5.76
N ASP A 112 4.23 -27.19 -4.94
CA ASP A 112 5.40 -27.37 -4.11
C ASP A 112 6.60 -27.93 -4.87
N GLN A 113 7.77 -27.94 -4.23
CA GLN A 113 8.99 -28.49 -4.80
C GLN A 113 8.90 -29.99 -5.15
N TYR A 114 7.91 -30.72 -4.62
CA TYR A 114 7.67 -32.13 -4.92
C TYR A 114 6.71 -32.34 -6.11
N GLY A 115 6.29 -31.26 -6.79
CA GLY A 115 5.37 -31.30 -7.93
C GLY A 115 3.90 -31.49 -7.55
N GLN A 116 3.59 -31.42 -6.25
CA GLN A 116 2.22 -31.56 -5.76
C GLN A 116 1.51 -30.21 -5.84
N LEU A 117 0.34 -30.23 -6.50
CA LEU A 117 -0.49 -29.05 -6.67
C LEU A 117 -1.44 -28.88 -5.47
N TRP A 118 -1.45 -27.68 -4.91
CA TRP A 118 -2.28 -27.24 -3.80
C TRP A 118 -3.23 -26.14 -4.28
N ILE A 119 -4.50 -26.27 -3.91
CA ILE A 119 -5.56 -25.38 -4.35
C ILE A 119 -6.31 -24.87 -3.13
N GLY A 120 -6.20 -23.56 -2.89
CA GLY A 120 -6.96 -22.87 -1.86
C GLY A 120 -8.31 -22.41 -2.41
N THR A 121 -9.40 -22.78 -1.74
CA THR A 121 -10.75 -22.34 -2.11
C THR A 121 -11.42 -21.60 -0.95
N ASN A 122 -12.64 -21.12 -1.18
CA ASN A 122 -13.51 -20.61 -0.13
C ASN A 122 -14.07 -21.69 0.83
N SER A 123 -13.67 -22.95 0.69
CA SER A 123 -14.25 -24.09 1.44
C SER A 123 -13.21 -25.16 1.81
N GLY A 124 -11.94 -24.79 1.84
CA GLY A 124 -10.82 -25.60 2.36
C GLY A 124 -9.62 -25.64 1.42
N LEU A 125 -8.54 -26.23 1.92
CA LEU A 125 -7.34 -26.53 1.16
C LEU A 125 -7.50 -27.86 0.43
N ASN A 126 -7.02 -27.95 -0.80
CA ASN A 126 -7.09 -29.17 -1.60
C ASN A 126 -5.71 -29.58 -2.08
N GLN A 127 -5.43 -30.87 -2.03
CA GLN A 127 -4.26 -31.49 -2.65
C GLN A 127 -4.73 -32.32 -3.84
N LEU A 128 -4.22 -32.03 -5.04
CA LEU A 128 -4.60 -32.73 -6.27
C LEU A 128 -3.64 -33.87 -6.59
N ASP A 129 -4.12 -35.11 -6.56
CA ASP A 129 -3.44 -36.22 -7.22
C ASP A 129 -3.59 -36.05 -8.73
N ARG A 130 -2.49 -35.70 -9.41
CA ARG A 130 -2.47 -35.43 -10.85
C ARG A 130 -2.74 -36.69 -11.70
N LEU A 131 -2.36 -37.87 -11.22
CA LEU A 131 -2.54 -39.14 -11.93
C LEU A 131 -4.00 -39.58 -11.90
N THR A 132 -4.58 -39.60 -10.70
CA THR A 132 -5.97 -40.05 -10.53
C THR A 132 -7.00 -38.95 -10.70
N ARG A 133 -6.56 -37.68 -10.74
CA ARG A 133 -7.39 -36.46 -10.83
C ARG A 133 -8.36 -36.32 -9.66
N ARG A 134 -7.94 -36.80 -8.49
CA ARG A 134 -8.72 -36.80 -7.24
C ARG A 134 -8.16 -35.77 -6.28
N PHE A 135 -9.02 -35.16 -5.49
CA PHE A 135 -8.63 -34.19 -4.47
C PHE A 135 -8.73 -34.81 -3.07
N THR A 136 -7.68 -34.62 -2.28
CA THR A 136 -7.75 -34.72 -0.82
C THR A 136 -8.10 -33.34 -0.27
N ARG A 137 -9.11 -33.26 0.61
CA ARG A 137 -9.61 -32.01 1.17
C ARG A 137 -9.19 -31.88 2.63
N TYR A 138 -8.63 -30.74 3.00
CA TYR A 138 -8.39 -30.34 4.38
C TYR A 138 -9.38 -29.22 4.72
N ARG A 139 -10.04 -29.33 5.88
CA ARG A 139 -11.06 -28.39 6.34
C ARG A 139 -10.90 -28.10 7.82
N HIS A 140 -11.42 -26.95 8.25
CA HIS A 140 -11.54 -26.60 9.65
C HIS A 140 -12.49 -27.57 10.37
N ASN A 141 -12.04 -28.07 11.52
CA ASN A 141 -12.83 -28.83 12.46
C ASN A 141 -12.67 -28.20 13.86
N ALA A 142 -13.76 -27.67 14.40
CA ALA A 142 -13.76 -26.99 15.70
C ALA A 142 -13.33 -27.89 16.88
N ASN A 143 -13.47 -29.21 16.73
CA ASN A 143 -13.10 -30.19 17.76
C ASN A 143 -11.66 -30.72 17.60
N ASP A 144 -10.95 -30.31 16.55
CA ASP A 144 -9.59 -30.76 16.28
C ASP A 144 -8.67 -29.53 16.17
N PRO A 145 -7.82 -29.26 17.18
CA PRO A 145 -6.89 -28.13 17.17
C PRO A 145 -5.81 -28.26 16.08
N PHE A 146 -5.61 -29.45 15.52
CA PHE A 146 -4.63 -29.75 14.48
C PHE A 146 -5.20 -29.72 13.06
N SER A 147 -6.48 -29.38 12.90
CA SER A 147 -7.09 -29.11 11.59
C SER A 147 -6.82 -27.67 11.12
N LEU A 148 -7.25 -27.27 9.92
CA LEU A 148 -7.18 -25.87 9.49
C LEU A 148 -7.90 -24.93 10.48
N SER A 149 -7.43 -23.70 10.63
CA SER A 149 -8.07 -22.70 11.48
C SER A 149 -9.30 -22.05 10.84
N ASP A 150 -9.36 -22.00 9.51
CA ASP A 150 -10.47 -21.44 8.73
C ASP A 150 -10.52 -22.09 7.35
N ASN A 151 -11.70 -22.12 6.73
CA ASN A 151 -11.92 -22.78 5.45
C ASN A 151 -11.67 -21.87 4.24
N GLU A 152 -11.62 -20.55 4.43
CA GLU A 152 -11.40 -19.61 3.34
C GLU A 152 -9.90 -19.36 3.15
N ILE A 153 -9.31 -20.09 2.20
CA ILE A 153 -7.87 -20.06 1.94
C ILE A 153 -7.56 -18.95 0.94
N TRP A 154 -6.62 -18.07 1.26
CA TRP A 154 -6.25 -16.92 0.42
C TRP A 154 -4.82 -16.99 -0.11
N ALA A 155 -3.89 -17.55 0.66
CA ALA A 155 -2.48 -17.66 0.27
C ALA A 155 -1.91 -19.03 0.64
N ILE A 156 -0.99 -19.53 -0.19
CA ILE A 156 -0.23 -20.76 0.04
C ILE A 156 1.21 -20.47 -0.35
N TYR A 157 2.16 -20.88 0.48
CA TYR A 157 3.59 -20.73 0.22
C TYR A 157 4.39 -21.86 0.86
N GLU A 158 5.41 -22.39 0.20
CA GLU A 158 6.35 -23.35 0.77
C GLU A 158 7.61 -22.62 1.25
N ASP A 159 7.98 -22.77 2.52
CA ASP A 159 9.22 -22.15 3.01
C ASP A 159 10.46 -22.93 2.57
N SER A 160 11.55 -22.21 2.32
CA SER A 160 12.86 -22.82 2.06
C SER A 160 13.51 -23.32 3.35
N TYR A 161 13.25 -22.64 4.48
CA TYR A 161 13.87 -22.93 5.80
C TYR A 161 13.66 -24.37 6.27
N SER A 162 12.46 -24.94 6.11
CA SER A 162 12.18 -26.32 6.52
C SER A 162 12.68 -27.37 5.52
N GLN A 163 13.45 -26.95 4.50
CA GLN A 163 13.76 -27.71 3.29
C GLN A 163 12.46 -28.09 2.55
N GLY A 164 11.51 -27.13 2.51
CA GLY A 164 10.14 -27.26 2.01
C GLY A 164 9.38 -28.48 2.55
N ARG A 165 9.56 -28.77 3.85
CA ARG A 165 8.68 -29.70 4.56
C ARG A 165 7.39 -29.03 5.03
N SER A 166 7.39 -27.70 5.12
CA SER A 166 6.31 -26.88 5.67
C SER A 166 5.65 -26.04 4.58
N LEU A 167 4.33 -26.18 4.47
CA LEU A 167 3.51 -25.23 3.73
C LEU A 167 2.89 -24.24 4.70
N TRP A 168 2.88 -22.98 4.34
CA TRP A 168 2.24 -21.89 5.04
C TRP A 168 0.96 -21.51 4.31
N ILE A 169 -0.15 -21.47 5.04
CA ILE A 169 -1.48 -21.24 4.51
C ILE A 169 -2.10 -20.04 5.20
N GLY A 170 -2.31 -18.98 4.44
CA GLY A 170 -3.03 -17.77 4.87
C GLY A 170 -4.53 -17.95 4.70
N THR A 171 -5.29 -17.58 5.72
CA THR A 171 -6.75 -17.70 5.72
C THR A 171 -7.43 -16.34 5.94
N ARG A 172 -8.73 -16.25 5.68
CA ARG A 172 -9.49 -15.00 5.84
C ARG A 172 -9.66 -14.58 7.30
N ASN A 173 -9.95 -15.52 8.20
CA ASN A 173 -10.25 -15.18 9.61
C ASN A 173 -9.49 -16.04 10.62
N GLY A 174 -8.74 -17.04 10.17
CA GLY A 174 -8.06 -18.00 11.03
C GLY A 174 -6.56 -17.75 11.23
N GLY A 175 -6.02 -16.65 10.69
CA GLY A 175 -4.59 -16.39 10.70
C GLY A 175 -3.83 -17.29 9.71
N ILE A 176 -2.70 -17.81 10.18
CA ILE A 176 -1.76 -18.60 9.40
C ILE A 176 -1.79 -20.05 9.90
N ASN A 177 -1.78 -21.01 8.98
CA ASN A 177 -1.62 -22.42 9.29
C ASN A 177 -0.32 -22.91 8.67
N LYS A 178 0.56 -23.49 9.49
CA LYS A 178 1.75 -24.22 9.04
C LYS A 178 1.40 -25.70 8.95
N PHE A 179 1.30 -26.23 7.74
CA PHE A 179 1.02 -27.63 7.48
C PHE A 179 2.29 -28.46 7.60
N ASP A 180 2.25 -29.43 8.52
CA ASP A 180 3.27 -30.46 8.67
C ASP A 180 2.91 -31.67 7.82
N ARG A 181 3.70 -31.90 6.77
CA ARG A 181 3.51 -33.02 5.84
C ARG A 181 3.73 -34.39 6.48
N GLN A 182 4.50 -34.50 7.56
CA GLN A 182 4.79 -35.79 8.19
C GLN A 182 3.59 -36.27 9.01
N ASN A 183 3.01 -35.34 9.78
CA ASN A 183 1.90 -35.62 10.68
C ASN A 183 0.52 -35.35 10.06
N TYR A 184 0.48 -34.77 8.86
CA TYR A 184 -0.74 -34.31 8.18
C TYR A 184 -1.60 -33.40 9.08
N SER A 185 -0.92 -32.53 9.83
CA SER A 185 -1.51 -31.66 10.84
C SER A 185 -1.16 -30.19 10.60
N PHE A 186 -1.87 -29.29 11.25
CA PHE A 186 -1.68 -27.85 11.15
C PHE A 186 -1.30 -27.25 12.50
N ILE A 187 -0.23 -26.46 12.50
CA ILE A 187 0.12 -25.54 13.59
C ILE A 187 -0.47 -24.17 13.23
N ARG A 188 -1.23 -23.57 14.15
CA ARG A 188 -1.96 -22.33 13.90
C ARG A 188 -1.27 -21.15 14.58
N TYR A 189 -1.05 -20.08 13.82
CA TYR A 189 -0.59 -18.78 14.33
C TYR A 189 -1.70 -17.76 14.08
N ASN A 190 -2.22 -17.14 15.14
CA ASN A 190 -3.31 -16.17 15.05
C ASN A 190 -3.02 -14.95 15.92
N ARG A 191 -3.90 -13.95 15.86
CA ARG A 191 -3.85 -12.77 16.71
C ARG A 191 -4.17 -13.12 18.15
N GLU A 192 -3.26 -12.73 19.03
CA GLU A 192 -3.39 -12.82 20.46
C GLU A 192 -3.33 -11.40 21.04
N PHE A 193 -4.43 -10.91 21.62
CA PHE A 193 -4.53 -9.52 22.07
C PHE A 193 -3.50 -9.15 23.15
N ASP A 194 -3.09 -10.13 23.97
CA ASP A 194 -2.16 -9.93 25.07
C ASP A 194 -0.69 -10.22 24.69
N ASN A 195 -0.44 -10.62 23.44
CA ASN A 195 0.90 -10.97 22.95
C ASN A 195 1.31 -10.05 21.79
N PRO A 196 2.19 -9.04 22.01
CA PRO A 196 2.62 -8.12 20.97
C PRO A 196 3.52 -8.78 19.90
N HIS A 197 3.93 -10.03 20.12
CA HIS A 197 4.72 -10.84 19.20
C HIS A 197 3.89 -11.85 18.42
N SER A 198 2.56 -11.74 18.48
CA SER A 198 1.63 -12.53 17.65
C SER A 198 1.31 -11.84 16.33
N LEU A 199 0.66 -12.57 15.42
CA LEU A 199 0.14 -12.02 14.18
C LEU A 199 -0.85 -10.87 14.50
N ASN A 200 -0.67 -9.67 13.96
CA ASN A 200 -1.52 -8.56 14.39
C ASN A 200 -2.92 -8.52 13.74
N ASN A 201 -3.17 -9.36 12.74
CA ASN A 201 -4.43 -9.45 12.03
C ASN A 201 -4.67 -10.86 11.45
N PRO A 202 -5.86 -11.46 11.66
CA PRO A 202 -6.13 -12.83 11.26
C PRO A 202 -6.34 -13.03 9.74
N ALA A 203 -6.53 -11.96 8.97
CA ALA A 203 -6.84 -12.03 7.55
C ALA A 203 -5.57 -11.89 6.72
N VAL A 204 -5.05 -13.01 6.22
CA VAL A 204 -3.75 -13.10 5.54
C VAL A 204 -3.95 -13.22 4.02
N LEU A 205 -3.58 -12.17 3.29
CA LEU A 205 -3.80 -12.02 1.86
C LEU A 205 -2.66 -12.57 1.01
N SER A 206 -1.42 -12.46 1.49
CA SER A 206 -0.22 -12.84 0.75
C SER A 206 0.86 -13.35 1.70
N ILE A 207 1.70 -14.24 1.19
CA ILE A 207 2.85 -14.82 1.89
C ILE A 207 4.04 -14.76 0.92
N TYR A 208 5.18 -14.32 1.42
CA TYR A 208 6.40 -14.21 0.62
C TYR A 208 7.62 -14.51 1.50
N GLU A 209 8.56 -15.30 0.99
CA GLU A 209 9.89 -15.47 1.59
C GLU A 209 10.89 -14.60 0.84
N ASP A 210 11.60 -13.75 1.56
CA ASP A 210 12.66 -12.94 0.95
C ASP A 210 13.97 -13.71 0.77
N SER A 211 14.89 -13.10 0.02
CA SER A 211 16.23 -13.63 -0.25
C SER A 211 17.07 -13.93 0.98
N ALA A 212 16.71 -13.38 2.15
CA ALA A 212 17.35 -13.65 3.44
C ALA A 212 16.65 -14.78 4.23
N GLY A 213 15.66 -15.46 3.65
CA GLY A 213 14.90 -16.54 4.27
C GLY A 213 13.89 -16.07 5.32
N ARG A 214 13.49 -14.79 5.30
CA ARG A 214 12.48 -14.26 6.23
C ARG A 214 11.11 -14.36 5.58
N LEU A 215 10.15 -14.88 6.34
CA LEU A 215 8.76 -14.95 5.91
C LEU A 215 8.01 -13.66 6.22
N TRP A 216 7.33 -13.15 5.21
CA TRP A 216 6.51 -11.95 5.22
C TRP A 216 5.07 -12.29 4.90
N PHE A 217 4.15 -11.70 5.67
CA PHE A 217 2.71 -11.93 5.58
C PHE A 217 2.01 -10.60 5.41
N GLY A 218 1.39 -10.42 4.24
CA GLY A 218 0.53 -9.27 3.96
C GLY A 218 -0.87 -9.54 4.50
N THR A 219 -1.41 -8.61 5.29
CA THR A 219 -2.72 -8.78 5.93
C THR A 219 -3.77 -7.79 5.40
N TYR A 220 -5.05 -8.05 5.63
CA TYR A 220 -6.15 -7.22 5.14
C TYR A 220 -6.21 -5.83 5.80
N SER A 221 -5.83 -5.72 7.08
CA SER A 221 -5.83 -4.43 7.77
C SER A 221 -4.81 -4.30 8.90
N GLY A 222 -3.90 -5.26 9.04
CA GLY A 222 -2.79 -5.22 10.01
C GLY A 222 -1.47 -4.74 9.44
N GLY A 223 -1.37 -4.50 8.15
CA GLY A 223 -0.10 -4.18 7.48
C GLY A 223 0.74 -5.43 7.21
N LEU A 224 2.06 -5.24 7.25
CA LEU A 224 3.05 -6.25 6.90
C LEU A 224 3.59 -6.91 8.16
N ASN A 225 3.45 -8.23 8.28
CA ASN A 225 3.98 -9.01 9.40
C ASN A 225 5.20 -9.80 8.93
N ARG A 226 6.24 -9.87 9.76
CA ARG A 226 7.46 -10.66 9.56
C ARG A 226 7.52 -11.75 10.61
N PHE A 227 7.72 -13.00 10.19
CA PHE A 227 7.93 -14.12 11.09
C PHE A 227 9.41 -14.44 11.22
N ASP A 228 9.82 -14.73 12.45
CA ASP A 228 11.17 -15.17 12.79
C ASP A 228 11.17 -16.66 13.12
N HIS A 229 11.94 -17.46 12.37
CA HIS A 229 11.95 -18.92 12.51
C HIS A 229 12.54 -19.42 13.83
N GLU A 230 13.49 -18.68 14.42
CA GLU A 230 14.19 -19.10 15.65
C GLU A 230 13.32 -18.87 16.88
N THR A 231 12.74 -17.67 16.96
CA THR A 231 11.92 -17.23 18.10
C THR A 231 10.44 -17.60 17.95
N GLN A 232 10.00 -17.94 16.73
CA GLN A 232 8.60 -18.11 16.35
C GLN A 232 7.71 -16.89 16.66
N GLN A 233 8.29 -15.70 16.59
CA GLN A 233 7.63 -14.44 16.89
C GLN A 233 7.35 -13.63 15.63
N PHE A 234 6.32 -12.80 15.71
CA PHE A 234 5.96 -11.83 14.69
C PHE A 234 6.45 -10.43 15.07
N THR A 235 6.92 -9.69 14.07
CA THR A 235 7.09 -8.24 14.12
C THR A 235 6.26 -7.64 13.00
N PHE A 236 5.56 -6.53 13.23
CA PHE A 236 4.69 -5.95 12.21
C PHE A 236 4.99 -4.49 11.94
N PHE A 237 4.64 -4.05 10.73
CA PHE A 237 4.77 -2.68 10.24
C PHE A 237 3.41 -2.22 9.73
N THR A 238 3.06 -0.98 10.04
CA THR A 238 1.75 -0.36 9.78
C THR A 238 1.90 1.02 9.13
N GLU A 239 0.78 1.69 8.85
CA GLU A 239 0.74 3.10 8.45
C GLU A 239 1.49 4.01 9.44
N ARG A 240 1.54 3.66 10.74
CA ARG A 240 2.29 4.43 11.75
C ARG A 240 3.80 4.34 11.56
N ASP A 241 4.28 3.27 10.94
CA ASP A 241 5.69 3.03 10.67
C ASP A 241 6.12 3.62 9.31
N GLY A 242 5.15 3.89 8.43
CA GLY A 242 5.37 4.53 7.13
C GLY A 242 4.72 3.82 5.93
N LEU A 243 4.01 2.70 6.12
CA LEU A 243 3.26 2.07 5.03
C LEU A 243 2.21 3.02 4.44
N ALA A 244 1.97 2.95 3.13
CA ALA A 244 0.92 3.74 2.49
C ALA A 244 -0.48 3.34 2.99
N ASN A 245 -0.70 2.04 3.20
CA ASN A 245 -1.92 1.50 3.77
C ASN A 245 -1.70 0.14 4.44
N ASN A 246 -2.51 -0.18 5.44
CA ASN A 246 -2.44 -1.46 6.17
C ASN A 246 -2.99 -2.68 5.42
N MET A 247 -3.61 -2.51 4.25
CA MET A 247 -4.05 -3.64 3.42
C MET A 247 -2.95 -4.01 2.43
N ILE A 248 -2.30 -5.16 2.63
CA ILE A 248 -1.16 -5.60 1.80
C ILE A 248 -1.61 -6.76 0.90
N PHE A 249 -1.84 -6.46 -0.38
CA PHE A 249 -2.35 -7.43 -1.35
C PHE A 249 -1.28 -8.36 -1.92
N GLY A 250 -0.07 -7.86 -2.09
CA GLY A 250 1.01 -8.54 -2.80
C GLY A 250 2.37 -8.02 -2.35
N ILE A 251 3.35 -8.90 -2.39
CA ILE A 251 4.72 -8.67 -1.94
C ILE A 251 5.65 -9.21 -3.02
N LEU A 252 6.56 -8.36 -3.52
CA LEU A 252 7.65 -8.74 -4.41
C LEU A 252 8.97 -8.19 -3.85
N GLU A 253 10.10 -8.79 -4.20
CA GLU A 253 11.43 -8.31 -3.81
C GLU A 253 12.22 -7.83 -5.04
N ASP A 254 12.91 -6.70 -4.90
CA ASP A 254 13.87 -6.24 -5.92
C ASP A 254 15.29 -6.79 -5.67
N ARG A 255 16.20 -6.57 -6.62
CA ARG A 255 17.59 -7.05 -6.53
C ARG A 255 18.41 -6.38 -5.42
N GLU A 256 17.91 -5.31 -4.82
CA GLU A 256 18.53 -4.63 -3.68
C GLU A 256 17.93 -5.09 -2.34
N ASN A 257 17.12 -6.15 -2.36
CA ASN A 257 16.42 -6.73 -1.21
C ASN A 257 15.40 -5.77 -0.56
N ASN A 258 14.84 -4.83 -1.33
CA ASN A 258 13.68 -4.07 -0.91
C ASN A 258 12.40 -4.80 -1.31
N LEU A 259 11.40 -4.72 -0.43
CA LEU A 259 10.07 -5.26 -0.69
C LEU A 259 9.19 -4.19 -1.35
N TRP A 260 8.46 -4.58 -2.38
CA TRP A 260 7.46 -3.78 -3.07
C TRP A 260 6.07 -4.33 -2.74
N LEU A 261 5.25 -3.50 -2.10
CA LEU A 261 4.00 -3.89 -1.47
C LEU A 261 2.85 -3.17 -2.17
N SER A 262 1.95 -3.89 -2.83
CA SER A 262 0.73 -3.29 -3.39
C SER A 262 -0.34 -3.17 -2.31
N THR A 263 -1.00 -2.01 -2.22
CA THR A 263 -1.94 -1.69 -1.15
C THR A 263 -3.26 -1.09 -1.67
N ASN A 264 -4.13 -0.62 -0.76
CA ASN A 264 -5.32 0.14 -1.15
C ASN A 264 -5.06 1.64 -1.34
N LYS A 265 -3.83 2.12 -1.10
CA LYS A 265 -3.41 3.51 -1.30
C LYS A 265 -2.06 3.58 -2.03
N GLY A 266 -1.93 2.83 -3.11
CA GLY A 266 -0.73 2.82 -3.93
C GLY A 266 0.21 1.65 -3.61
N ILE A 267 1.49 1.84 -3.93
CA ILE A 267 2.56 0.86 -3.72
C ILE A 267 3.57 1.41 -2.70
N THR A 268 4.01 0.59 -1.75
CA THR A 268 5.11 0.93 -0.84
C THR A 268 6.37 0.15 -1.20
N LYS A 269 7.49 0.85 -1.41
CA LYS A 269 8.84 0.29 -1.35
C LYS A 269 9.33 0.34 0.09
N PHE A 270 9.62 -0.82 0.67
CA PHE A 270 10.11 -0.98 2.02
C PHE A 270 11.51 -1.59 2.02
N SER A 271 12.46 -0.96 2.71
CA SER A 271 13.80 -1.51 2.93
C SER A 271 13.86 -2.16 4.31
N PRO A 272 13.85 -3.50 4.45
CA PRO A 272 13.89 -4.16 5.75
C PRO A 272 15.15 -3.84 6.56
N GLN A 273 16.28 -3.59 5.88
CA GLN A 273 17.57 -3.31 6.51
C GLN A 273 17.60 -1.89 7.09
N ARG A 274 17.10 -0.90 6.33
CA ARG A 274 17.06 0.51 6.77
C ARG A 274 15.82 0.87 7.57
N LYS A 275 14.80 -0.01 7.57
CA LYS A 275 13.45 0.25 8.10
C LYS A 275 12.85 1.55 7.55
N SER A 276 13.06 1.81 6.27
CA SER A 276 12.58 3.00 5.58
C SER A 276 11.50 2.65 4.57
N PHE A 277 10.51 3.53 4.44
CA PHE A 277 9.37 3.36 3.55
C PHE A 277 9.33 4.48 2.53
N GLN A 278 8.96 4.14 1.31
CA GLN A 278 8.66 5.09 0.25
C GLN A 278 7.34 4.68 -0.40
N ASN A 279 6.43 5.64 -0.55
CA ASN A 279 5.07 5.39 -1.00
C ASN A 279 4.82 6.07 -2.34
N PHE A 280 4.26 5.32 -3.27
CA PHE A 280 3.87 5.77 -4.60
C PHE A 280 2.35 5.67 -4.75
N ASP A 281 1.71 6.67 -5.34
CA ASP A 281 0.26 6.72 -5.55
C ASP A 281 -0.09 7.01 -7.02
N ALA A 282 -1.39 7.19 -7.33
CA ALA A 282 -1.84 7.48 -8.69
C ALA A 282 -1.20 8.76 -9.29
N ASN A 283 -0.77 9.72 -8.46
CA ASN A 283 -0.12 10.94 -8.95
C ASN A 283 1.32 10.70 -9.43
N ASP A 284 1.94 9.56 -9.07
CA ASP A 284 3.25 9.16 -9.60
C ASP A 284 3.14 8.30 -10.86
N GLY A 285 1.92 8.14 -11.41
CA GLY A 285 1.67 7.39 -12.65
C GLY A 285 1.23 5.94 -12.45
N LEU A 286 0.85 5.54 -11.23
CA LEU A 286 0.20 4.25 -11.00
C LEU A 286 -1.19 4.21 -11.67
N GLN A 287 -1.66 3.01 -12.00
CA GLN A 287 -2.98 2.77 -12.63
C GLN A 287 -4.15 3.39 -11.85
N ALA A 288 -4.06 3.32 -10.52
CA ALA A 288 -4.94 3.88 -9.50
C ALA A 288 -4.30 3.62 -8.13
N ASP A 289 -4.90 4.15 -7.06
CA ASP A 289 -4.50 3.88 -5.68
C ASP A 289 -4.90 2.46 -5.22
N GLU A 290 -6.03 1.94 -5.69
CA GLU A 290 -6.55 0.63 -5.28
C GLU A 290 -5.98 -0.50 -6.15
N PHE A 291 -5.22 -1.39 -5.50
CA PHE A 291 -4.74 -2.66 -6.07
C PHE A 291 -5.62 -3.85 -5.67
N ARG A 292 -5.31 -5.04 -6.19
CA ARG A 292 -6.08 -6.27 -5.93
C ARG A 292 -5.19 -7.42 -5.48
N ALA A 293 -5.73 -8.27 -4.59
CA ALA A 293 -5.12 -9.55 -4.23
C ALA A 293 -4.92 -10.43 -5.47
N GLY A 294 -3.81 -11.16 -5.53
CA GLY A 294 -3.46 -12.05 -6.63
C GLY A 294 -2.93 -11.37 -7.90
N ALA A 295 -3.06 -10.04 -8.00
CA ALA A 295 -2.66 -9.28 -9.17
C ALA A 295 -1.24 -8.70 -9.07
N TYR A 296 -0.24 -9.54 -8.79
CA TYR A 296 1.16 -9.10 -8.71
C TYR A 296 2.09 -10.17 -9.26
N TYR A 297 3.12 -9.76 -9.99
CA TYR A 297 4.10 -10.68 -10.56
C TYR A 297 5.43 -9.97 -10.87
N GLN A 298 6.55 -10.66 -10.68
CA GLN A 298 7.85 -10.21 -11.17
C GLN A 298 8.30 -11.11 -12.32
N THR A 299 8.51 -10.52 -13.49
CA THR A 299 8.95 -11.24 -14.69
C THR A 299 10.38 -11.73 -14.56
N ARG A 300 10.76 -12.70 -15.41
CA ARG A 300 12.16 -13.14 -15.54
C ARG A 300 13.11 -12.00 -15.93
N ARG A 301 12.59 -10.96 -16.59
CA ARG A 301 13.34 -9.74 -16.97
C ARG A 301 13.54 -8.78 -15.79
N GLY A 302 12.84 -8.98 -14.67
CA GLY A 302 12.88 -8.14 -13.48
C GLY A 302 11.83 -7.02 -13.44
N GLU A 303 10.95 -6.92 -14.44
CA GLU A 303 9.80 -6.02 -14.39
C GLU A 303 8.82 -6.48 -13.31
N MET A 304 8.36 -5.54 -12.49
CA MET A 304 7.27 -5.77 -11.56
C MET A 304 5.96 -5.31 -12.18
N LEU A 305 4.94 -6.15 -12.05
CA LEU A 305 3.59 -5.89 -12.49
C LEU A 305 2.67 -5.90 -11.28
N PHE A 306 1.88 -4.86 -11.13
CA PHE A 306 0.85 -4.75 -10.10
C PHE A 306 -0.47 -4.33 -10.73
N GLY A 307 -1.47 -5.19 -10.65
CA GLY A 307 -2.81 -4.98 -11.16
C GLY A 307 -3.77 -4.47 -10.11
N GLY A 308 -4.75 -3.69 -10.55
CA GLY A 308 -5.77 -3.12 -9.66
C GLY A 308 -7.09 -2.92 -10.37
N ILE A 309 -7.82 -1.87 -9.99
CA ILE A 309 -9.15 -1.59 -10.54
C ILE A 309 -9.14 -0.97 -11.95
N ASN A 310 -8.00 -0.46 -12.40
CA ASN A 310 -7.84 0.32 -13.61
C ASN A 310 -6.66 -0.15 -14.49
N GLY A 311 -6.45 -1.46 -14.56
CA GLY A 311 -5.40 -2.09 -15.38
C GLY A 311 -4.18 -2.50 -14.56
N VAL A 312 -2.99 -2.36 -15.16
CA VAL A 312 -1.71 -2.82 -14.59
C VAL A 312 -0.69 -1.70 -14.60
N SER A 313 -0.05 -1.47 -13.46
CA SER A 313 1.19 -0.69 -13.37
C SER A 313 2.37 -1.64 -13.61
N MET A 314 3.24 -1.30 -14.57
CA MET A 314 4.41 -2.10 -14.92
C MET A 314 5.65 -1.21 -14.93
N PHE A 315 6.68 -1.60 -14.18
CA PHE A 315 7.92 -0.84 -14.11
C PHE A 315 9.10 -1.75 -13.73
N TYR A 316 10.31 -1.26 -14.00
CA TYR A 316 11.53 -1.84 -13.47
C TYR A 316 11.89 -1.16 -12.14
N PRO A 317 12.08 -1.90 -11.03
CA PRO A 317 12.28 -1.32 -9.71
C PRO A 317 13.57 -0.49 -9.59
N ASP A 318 14.60 -0.82 -10.37
CA ASP A 318 15.88 -0.10 -10.46
C ASP A 318 15.81 1.18 -11.31
N SER A 319 14.75 1.33 -12.11
CA SER A 319 14.51 2.51 -12.95
C SER A 319 13.71 3.60 -12.22
N VAL A 320 13.17 3.31 -11.04
CA VAL A 320 12.46 4.28 -10.21
C VAL A 320 13.48 5.22 -9.56
N ARG A 321 13.47 6.49 -9.98
CA ARG A 321 14.42 7.51 -9.51
C ARG A 321 13.78 8.43 -8.50
N MET A 322 14.53 8.72 -7.44
CA MET A 322 14.20 9.76 -6.47
C MET A 322 14.43 11.14 -7.05
N ASN A 323 13.67 12.12 -6.57
CA ASN A 323 13.95 13.53 -6.74
C ASN A 323 14.90 14.01 -5.61
N PRO A 324 16.21 14.20 -5.87
CA PRO A 324 17.14 14.69 -4.86
C PRO A 324 17.10 16.22 -4.68
N HIS A 325 16.25 16.91 -5.44
CA HIS A 325 16.24 18.37 -5.51
C HIS A 325 15.75 18.97 -4.19
N LEU A 326 16.58 19.80 -3.57
CA LEU A 326 16.21 20.59 -2.40
C LEU A 326 15.33 21.77 -2.85
N PRO A 327 14.04 21.84 -2.45
CA PRO A 327 13.17 22.90 -2.93
C PRO A 327 13.56 24.26 -2.34
N GLY A 328 13.53 25.30 -3.19
CA GLY A 328 13.46 26.67 -2.69
C GLY A 328 12.13 26.91 -1.97
N MET A 329 12.10 27.83 -1.00
CA MET A 329 10.88 28.18 -0.27
C MET A 329 10.56 29.65 -0.49
N GLN A 330 9.27 29.99 -0.65
CA GLN A 330 8.83 31.36 -0.85
C GLN A 330 7.46 31.63 -0.21
N PHE A 331 7.28 32.79 0.41
CA PHE A 331 5.96 33.32 0.76
C PHE A 331 5.28 33.85 -0.50
N THR A 332 4.10 33.34 -0.80
CA THR A 332 3.36 33.65 -2.04
C THR A 332 2.28 34.69 -1.82
N GLN A 333 1.68 34.71 -0.62
CA GLN A 333 0.62 35.65 -0.29
C GLN A 333 0.59 35.93 1.21
N PHE A 334 0.28 37.17 1.56
CA PHE A 334 -0.01 37.58 2.92
C PHE A 334 -1.41 38.20 2.98
N THR A 335 -2.26 37.69 3.88
CA THR A 335 -3.64 38.16 4.02
C THR A 335 -3.90 38.58 5.45
N VAL A 336 -4.44 39.78 5.62
CA VAL A 336 -4.89 40.28 6.91
C VAL A 336 -6.38 40.58 6.82
N MET A 337 -7.15 40.02 7.75
CA MET A 337 -8.58 40.28 7.91
C MET A 337 -8.80 40.98 9.25
N GLY A 338 -9.48 42.13 9.22
CA GLY A 338 -10.06 42.76 10.41
C GLY A 338 -11.57 42.96 10.22
N GLU A 339 -12.23 43.54 11.22
CA GLU A 339 -13.70 43.66 11.30
C GLU A 339 -14.37 44.20 10.01
N ASP A 340 -13.74 45.15 9.31
CA ASP A 340 -14.36 45.85 8.16
C ASP A 340 -13.64 45.65 6.80
N GLN A 341 -12.43 45.08 6.76
CA GLN A 341 -11.64 44.96 5.51
C GLN A 341 -10.73 43.73 5.47
N THR A 342 -10.67 43.10 4.29
CA THR A 342 -9.62 42.12 3.94
C THR A 342 -8.57 42.82 3.10
N THR A 343 -7.33 42.84 3.57
CA THR A 343 -6.18 43.36 2.82
C THR A 343 -5.30 42.19 2.37
N ILE A 344 -5.23 41.99 1.05
CA ILE A 344 -4.31 41.04 0.43
C ILE A 344 -3.07 41.81 0.04
N LEU A 345 -1.94 41.49 0.69
CA LEU A 345 -0.65 42.05 0.35
C LEU A 345 0.09 41.00 -0.50
N ASN A 346 0.16 41.26 -1.80
CA ASN A 346 0.94 40.45 -2.77
C ASN A 346 2.46 40.71 -2.68
N GLN A 347 2.93 41.36 -1.62
CA GLN A 347 4.35 41.49 -1.40
C GLN A 347 4.90 40.12 -1.01
N ALA A 348 5.71 39.54 -1.91
CA ALA A 348 6.65 38.51 -1.54
C ALA A 348 7.35 39.00 -0.27
N ALA A 349 7.11 38.33 0.86
CA ALA A 349 7.60 38.71 2.19
C ALA A 349 9.13 38.50 2.31
N ALA A 350 9.86 39.14 1.40
CA ALA A 350 11.30 39.15 1.25
C ALA A 350 11.86 40.55 1.57
N SER A 351 11.18 41.31 2.42
CA SER A 351 11.78 42.46 3.11
C SER A 351 12.26 42.00 4.48
N ASP A 352 13.48 42.39 4.85
CA ASP A 352 14.00 42.20 6.22
C ASP A 352 13.25 43.04 7.26
N GLU A 353 12.39 43.94 6.81
CA GLU A 353 11.53 44.78 7.65
C GLU A 353 10.40 43.95 8.28
N PRO A 354 10.14 44.12 9.58
CA PRO A 354 9.06 43.43 10.26
C PRO A 354 7.70 43.90 9.73
N ILE A 355 6.78 42.96 9.56
CA ILE A 355 5.37 43.28 9.26
C ILE A 355 4.73 43.79 10.55
N GLU A 356 4.33 45.06 10.54
CA GLU A 356 3.61 45.67 11.65
C GLU A 356 2.10 45.44 11.53
N LEU A 357 1.51 44.95 12.62
CA LEU A 357 0.11 44.60 12.74
C LEU A 357 -0.57 45.47 13.81
N SER A 358 -1.78 45.91 13.52
CA SER A 358 -2.64 46.61 14.47
C SER A 358 -3.40 45.59 15.32
N TYR A 359 -3.67 45.93 16.58
CA TYR A 359 -4.51 45.12 17.47
C TYR A 359 -5.95 44.89 16.97
N GLN A 360 -6.39 45.63 15.94
CA GLN A 360 -7.72 45.50 15.31
C GLN A 360 -7.78 44.44 14.20
N GLN A 361 -6.67 43.74 13.95
CA GLN A 361 -6.60 42.71 12.92
C GLN A 361 -6.89 41.35 13.56
N ASP A 362 -8.01 40.74 13.15
CA ASP A 362 -8.56 39.54 13.78
C ASP A 362 -7.88 38.27 13.29
N ILE A 363 -7.49 38.20 12.02
CA ILE A 363 -6.90 37.01 11.42
C ILE A 363 -5.75 37.38 10.50
N VAL A 364 -4.62 36.73 10.72
CA VAL A 364 -3.40 36.87 9.92
C VAL A 364 -3.10 35.54 9.25
N SER A 365 -2.98 35.52 7.92
CA SER A 365 -2.72 34.30 7.15
C SER A 365 -1.56 34.46 6.19
N PHE A 366 -0.73 33.43 6.11
CA PHE A 366 0.43 33.34 5.22
C PHE A 366 0.27 32.15 4.29
N GLU A 367 0.39 32.40 2.98
CA GLU A 367 0.60 31.35 1.99
C GLU A 367 2.07 31.26 1.60
N PHE A 368 2.52 30.04 1.36
CA PHE A 368 3.90 29.72 1.00
C PHE A 368 3.96 28.54 0.04
N ALA A 369 5.05 28.41 -0.69
CA ALA A 369 5.27 27.29 -1.61
C ALA A 369 6.70 26.77 -1.53
N ALA A 370 6.83 25.44 -1.63
CA ALA A 370 8.06 24.77 -2.00
C ALA A 370 8.15 24.77 -3.53
N LEU A 371 9.21 25.35 -4.07
CA LEU A 371 9.46 25.53 -5.50
C LEU A 371 9.99 24.23 -6.13
N ASP A 372 9.20 23.17 -6.01
CA ASP A 372 9.37 21.91 -6.71
C ASP A 372 8.03 21.52 -7.34
N PHE A 373 8.01 21.45 -8.68
CA PHE A 373 6.80 21.28 -9.48
C PHE A 373 6.65 19.87 -10.05
N ASN A 374 7.53 18.93 -9.69
CA ASN A 374 7.44 17.55 -10.20
C ASN A 374 6.14 16.89 -9.72
N ASN A 375 5.82 17.02 -8.43
CA ASN A 375 4.52 16.61 -7.87
C ASN A 375 4.15 17.50 -6.66
N PRO A 376 3.68 18.74 -6.87
CA PRO A 376 3.51 19.73 -5.81
C PRO A 376 2.44 19.34 -4.78
N ALA A 377 1.51 18.43 -5.13
CA ALA A 377 0.49 17.92 -4.21
C ALA A 377 1.09 17.09 -3.05
N LYS A 378 2.32 16.59 -3.24
CA LYS A 378 3.07 15.80 -2.25
C LYS A 378 4.12 16.58 -1.47
N ASN A 379 4.33 17.86 -1.82
CA ASN A 379 5.21 18.70 -1.03
C ASN A 379 4.64 18.83 0.39
N ARG A 380 5.50 18.62 1.39
CA ARG A 380 5.12 18.73 2.79
C ARG A 380 5.65 20.01 3.39
N TYR A 381 4.96 20.51 4.40
CA TYR A 381 5.30 21.76 5.08
C TYR A 381 5.26 21.57 6.59
N ALA A 382 6.13 22.29 7.29
CA ALA A 382 6.08 22.44 8.73
C ALA A 382 6.32 23.91 9.07
N TYR A 383 5.71 24.38 10.15
CA TYR A 383 5.86 25.76 10.60
C TYR A 383 6.07 25.85 12.11
N LYS A 384 6.62 26.96 12.57
CA LYS A 384 6.60 27.36 13.98
C LYS A 384 6.49 28.87 14.11
N LEU A 385 5.87 29.34 15.18
CA LEU A 385 5.69 30.76 15.45
C LEU A 385 6.40 31.10 16.76
N GLU A 386 7.68 31.46 16.65
CA GLU A 386 8.51 31.84 17.81
C GLU A 386 7.84 33.04 18.50
N GLY A 387 7.70 32.98 19.82
CA GLY A 387 6.93 33.94 20.63
C GLY A 387 5.49 33.50 20.95
N LEU A 388 4.96 32.48 20.28
CA LEU A 388 3.71 31.80 20.66
C LEU A 388 3.96 30.31 20.99
N HIS A 389 4.69 29.61 20.13
CA HIS A 389 5.11 28.22 20.33
C HIS A 389 6.45 27.95 19.62
N ASP A 390 7.37 27.26 20.30
CA ASP A 390 8.73 27.05 19.79
C ASP A 390 8.93 25.72 19.05
N ASP A 391 7.97 24.80 19.14
CA ASP A 391 7.98 23.50 18.46
C ASP A 391 7.52 23.60 17.01
N TRP A 392 8.11 22.76 16.15
CA TRP A 392 7.66 22.59 14.76
C TRP A 392 6.32 21.84 14.71
N ILE A 393 5.36 22.43 14.02
CA ILE A 393 4.05 21.85 13.75
C ILE A 393 4.02 21.35 12.30
N ASP A 394 3.68 20.07 12.13
CA ASP A 394 3.44 19.46 10.82
C ASP A 394 2.18 20.03 10.18
N ASN A 395 2.32 20.60 8.98
CA ASN A 395 1.22 21.20 8.22
C ASN A 395 0.77 20.31 7.04
N GLY A 396 1.28 19.07 6.94
CA GLY A 396 0.98 18.19 5.83
C GLY A 396 1.31 18.84 4.49
N ASN A 397 0.39 18.79 3.53
CA ASN A 397 0.51 19.45 2.23
C ASN A 397 -0.21 20.82 2.16
N ARG A 398 -0.67 21.36 3.30
CA ARG A 398 -1.32 22.66 3.33
C ARG A 398 -0.28 23.75 3.14
N ARG A 399 -0.54 24.60 2.15
CA ARG A 399 0.35 25.68 1.73
C ARG A 399 0.09 27.02 2.43
N PHE A 400 -0.69 27.00 3.52
CA PHE A 400 -1.01 28.19 4.28
C PHE A 400 -1.14 27.89 5.77
N VAL A 401 -0.99 28.93 6.58
CA VAL A 401 -1.26 28.93 8.02
C VAL A 401 -1.98 30.21 8.41
N SER A 402 -2.94 30.11 9.33
CA SER A 402 -3.72 31.25 9.82
C SER A 402 -3.64 31.34 11.33
N PHE A 403 -3.42 32.56 11.83
CA PHE A 403 -3.34 32.88 13.24
C PHE A 403 -4.46 33.85 13.61
N PRO A 404 -5.53 33.36 14.28
CA PRO A 404 -6.57 34.23 14.80
C PRO A 404 -6.12 34.91 16.10
N ASN A 405 -6.47 36.17 16.29
CA ASN A 405 -6.35 36.95 17.53
C ASN A 405 -4.95 36.88 18.16
N LEU A 406 -3.90 37.15 17.37
CA LEU A 406 -2.54 37.19 17.90
C LEU A 406 -2.42 38.28 18.98
N PRO A 407 -1.95 37.95 20.20
CA PRO A 407 -1.70 38.95 21.22
C PRO A 407 -0.66 39.99 20.78
N SER A 408 -0.63 41.14 21.46
CA SER A 408 0.43 42.12 21.25
C SER A 408 1.78 41.51 21.62
N GLY A 409 2.76 41.60 20.72
CA GLY A 409 4.05 40.94 20.90
C GLY A 409 4.90 40.98 19.64
N SER A 410 6.08 40.38 19.74
CA SER A 410 7.00 40.17 18.61
C SER A 410 7.10 38.69 18.32
N TYR A 411 6.88 38.32 17.06
CA TYR A 411 6.87 36.93 16.63
C TYR A 411 7.77 36.72 15.41
N VAL A 412 8.25 35.49 15.25
CA VAL A 412 8.92 35.06 14.01
C VAL A 412 8.24 33.80 13.50
N LEU A 413 7.52 33.95 12.38
CA LEU A 413 7.00 32.79 11.67
C LEU A 413 8.14 32.17 10.88
N ARG A 414 8.41 30.89 11.11
CA ARG A 414 9.33 30.08 10.32
C ARG A 414 8.55 28.98 9.62
N VAL A 415 8.87 28.76 8.35
CA VAL A 415 8.27 27.71 7.53
C VAL A 415 9.37 26.96 6.79
N LYS A 416 9.33 25.63 6.86
CA LYS A 416 10.15 24.75 6.02
C LYS A 416 9.25 23.86 5.17
N GLY A 417 9.79 23.35 4.07
CA GLY A 417 9.07 22.43 3.20
C GLY A 417 9.96 21.39 2.55
N SER A 418 9.33 20.34 2.02
CA SER A 418 9.98 19.27 1.27
C SER A 418 9.47 19.20 -0.17
N ASN A 419 10.26 18.56 -1.03
CA ASN A 419 9.75 18.10 -2.32
C ASN A 419 8.83 16.87 -2.16
N ASN A 420 8.39 16.31 -3.28
CA ASN A 420 7.51 15.14 -3.35
C ASN A 420 8.11 13.85 -2.75
N ASP A 421 9.44 13.77 -2.67
CA ASP A 421 10.18 12.59 -2.19
C ASP A 421 10.76 12.78 -0.77
N GLY A 422 10.37 13.87 -0.09
CA GLY A 422 10.74 14.11 1.31
C GLY A 422 12.14 14.72 1.51
N VAL A 423 12.73 15.34 0.49
CA VAL A 423 13.95 16.15 0.67
C VAL A 423 13.56 17.49 1.30
N TRP A 424 13.83 17.66 2.60
CA TRP A 424 13.45 18.85 3.38
C TRP A 424 14.47 19.98 3.29
N ASN A 425 13.98 21.18 2.99
CA ASN A 425 14.73 22.42 3.16
C ASN A 425 14.66 22.89 4.61
N GLU A 426 15.57 22.38 5.44
CA GLU A 426 15.66 22.69 6.87
C GLU A 426 15.98 24.16 7.19
N SER A 427 16.56 24.91 6.25
CA SER A 427 16.79 26.35 6.42
C SER A 427 15.49 27.14 6.36
N GLY A 428 14.56 26.71 5.50
CA GLY A 428 13.23 27.30 5.36
C GLY A 428 13.24 28.78 4.98
N ILE A 429 12.14 29.46 5.29
CA ILE A 429 11.94 30.91 5.19
C ILE A 429 11.39 31.43 6.52
N SER A 430 11.59 32.72 6.80
CA SER A 430 11.02 33.34 7.98
C SER A 430 10.56 34.76 7.74
N VAL A 431 9.56 35.20 8.50
CA VAL A 431 9.06 36.57 8.51
C VAL A 431 8.85 37.04 9.95
N LYS A 432 9.27 38.28 10.22
CA LYS A 432 9.10 38.92 11.54
C LYS A 432 7.77 39.64 11.58
N LEU A 433 7.07 39.52 12.70
CA LEU A 433 5.76 40.10 12.95
C LEU A 433 5.79 40.90 14.24
N ILE A 434 5.22 42.10 14.22
CA ILE A 434 5.06 42.94 15.42
C ILE A 434 3.60 43.30 15.54
N VAL A 435 2.91 42.75 16.55
CA VAL A 435 1.53 43.11 16.86
C VAL A 435 1.55 44.23 17.89
N THR A 436 1.14 45.42 17.47
CA THR A 436 1.16 46.61 18.33
C THR A 436 0.03 46.55 19.36
N PRO A 437 0.26 46.94 20.63
CA PRO A 437 -0.78 46.96 21.63
C PRO A 437 -1.80 48.07 21.34
N PRO A 438 -3.06 47.89 21.78
CA PRO A 438 -4.06 48.96 21.77
C PRO A 438 -3.55 50.21 22.47
N PHE A 439 -4.02 51.38 22.02
CA PHE A 439 -3.54 52.66 22.55
C PHE A 439 -3.71 52.77 24.07
N TRP A 440 -4.75 52.14 24.64
CA TRP A 440 -5.02 52.14 26.09
C TRP A 440 -4.06 51.27 26.92
N GLN A 441 -3.27 50.39 26.28
CA GLN A 441 -2.24 49.59 26.93
C GLN A 441 -0.83 50.17 26.76
N ARG A 442 -0.69 51.31 26.07
CA ARG A 442 0.61 51.98 25.89
C ARG A 442 0.97 52.79 27.12
N TRP A 443 2.27 52.85 27.44
CA TRP A 443 2.79 53.49 28.66
C TRP A 443 2.34 54.95 28.83
N TRP A 444 2.23 55.71 27.74
CA TRP A 444 1.81 57.12 27.80
C TRP A 444 0.34 57.25 28.21
N PHE A 445 -0.52 56.33 27.77
CA PHE A 445 -1.94 56.33 28.13
C PHE A 445 -2.12 55.87 29.58
N ILE A 446 -1.38 54.83 29.99
CA ILE A 446 -1.36 54.39 31.39
C ILE A 446 -0.89 55.53 32.30
N ALA A 447 0.16 56.26 31.91
CA ALA A 447 0.65 57.42 32.66
C ALA A 447 -0.40 58.54 32.73
N LEU A 448 -1.08 58.87 31.63
CA LEU A 448 -2.18 59.84 31.64
C LEU A 448 -3.35 59.37 32.51
N ALA A 449 -3.74 58.11 32.43
CA ALA A 449 -4.81 57.54 33.24
C ALA A 449 -4.48 57.56 34.74
N ILE A 450 -3.22 57.28 35.11
CA ILE A 450 -2.73 57.40 36.50
C ILE A 450 -2.78 58.86 36.96
N ILE A 451 -2.33 59.81 36.13
CA ILE A 451 -2.40 61.25 36.44
C ILE A 451 -3.85 61.68 36.67
N PHE A 452 -4.77 61.33 35.75
CA PHE A 452 -6.19 61.65 35.89
C PHE A 452 -6.83 61.00 37.13
N ALA A 453 -6.52 59.74 37.42
CA ALA A 453 -7.02 59.06 38.61
C ALA A 453 -6.50 59.71 39.90
N SER A 454 -5.23 60.13 39.93
CA SER A 454 -4.64 60.84 41.08
C SER A 454 -5.17 62.26 41.25
N ALA A 455 -5.53 62.95 40.16
CA ALA A 455 -6.18 64.26 40.24
C ALA A 455 -7.62 64.15 40.75
N ALA A 456 -8.33 63.07 40.41
CA ALA A 456 -9.70 62.82 40.85
C ALA A 456 -9.82 62.40 42.33
N THR A 457 -8.74 61.94 42.96
CA THR A 457 -8.69 61.64 44.41
C THR A 457 -8.19 62.81 45.27
N LEU A 458 -7.64 63.86 44.64
CA LEU A 458 -7.20 65.10 45.28
C LEU A 458 -8.21 66.25 45.16
N ALA A 459 -9.32 66.04 44.44
CA ALA A 459 -10.51 66.89 44.39
C ALA A 459 -11.63 66.26 45.22
#